data_AF-A0A838NHL8-F1
#
_entry.id   AF-A0A838NHL8-F1
#
_cell.length_a   1.000
_cell.length_b   1.000
_cell.length_c   1.000
_cell.angle_alpha   90.00
_cell.angle_beta   90.00
_cell.angle_gamma   90.00
#
_symmetry.space_group_name_H-M   'P 1'
#
loop_
_entity.id
_entity.type
_entity.pdbx_description
1 polymer ?
#
loop_
_entity_poly.entity_id
_entity_poly.type
_entity_poly.pdbx_seq_one_letter_code
_entity_poly.pdbx_strand_id
1 'polypeptide(L)'
;GRSGRQGDPGQSIFFLSLEDDLMRLFGSDRIARWMDKSGAEENEVITGGLVTRAIEQAQKRVELQNFQQRKRLLEYDDVMNQQREVIYSLRLFALERGEELKAEARRMIEAALERTTTMFFVGAERPEEYDRGGLREALLLQYLVGPETVTDPVATPSLDRIVEVVKAEGEDAFRRKVEYLADFGKTIGIPDVDSQVLSQVMLAVLDERWKDHLYDLDQLRNAIQYRAWGQKDPLVEYKREAFEMFEDLMRDIQSTLTERFLKIQVSAEQPRQEAPRPPARRPTPSMPVTEPVPASSGADDLFTGGATRVPPQPPVAQVSRGSAPALSSSLGPVGRQAAATVPEVGRNDPCPCGSGKKYKKCHGAGR
;
A
#
# COMPACT_ATOMS: atom_id res chain seq x y z
N GLY A 1 27.02 -1.90 34.79
CA GLY A 1 26.62 -2.38 33.44
C GLY A 1 27.71 -2.19 32.38
N ARG A 2 28.33 -1.00 32.32
CA ARG A 2 29.45 -0.74 31.39
C ARG A 2 30.84 -0.97 32.03
N SER A 3 30.98 -0.76 33.34
CA SER A 3 32.17 -1.08 34.13
C SER A 3 32.19 -2.55 34.57
N GLY A 4 33.39 -3.08 34.85
CA GLY A 4 33.61 -4.42 35.42
C GLY A 4 33.22 -5.59 34.51
N ARG A 5 33.49 -5.49 33.21
CA ARG A 5 33.22 -6.59 32.27
C ARG A 5 34.16 -7.76 32.57
N GLN A 6 33.69 -9.00 32.36
CA GLN A 6 34.49 -10.23 32.53
C GLN A 6 35.11 -10.43 33.93
N GLY A 7 34.49 -9.85 34.98
CA GLY A 7 34.97 -10.00 36.35
C GLY A 7 36.02 -8.97 36.77
N ASP A 8 36.37 -8.02 35.90
CA ASP A 8 37.24 -6.91 36.24
C ASP A 8 36.61 -6.04 37.36
N PRO A 9 37.41 -5.45 38.26
CA PRO A 9 36.90 -4.51 39.25
C PRO A 9 36.35 -3.25 38.56
N GLY A 10 35.25 -2.71 39.09
CA GLY A 10 34.66 -1.48 38.57
C GLY A 10 33.56 -0.91 39.47
N GLN A 11 33.38 0.40 39.40
CA GLN A 11 32.32 1.12 40.11
C GLN A 11 31.45 1.91 39.12
N SER A 12 30.21 2.18 39.50
CA SER A 12 29.36 3.17 38.83
C SER A 12 28.62 3.97 39.91
N ILE A 13 28.68 5.30 39.80
CA ILE A 13 28.00 6.23 40.70
C ILE A 13 27.08 7.07 39.82
N PHE A 14 25.85 7.30 40.29
CA PHE A 14 24.87 8.16 39.63
C PHE A 14 24.73 9.46 40.43
N PHE A 15 24.68 10.58 39.72
CA PHE A 15 24.38 11.90 40.27
C PHE A 15 23.07 12.36 39.67
N LEU A 16 22.21 12.98 40.48
CA LEU A 16 20.94 13.57 40.06
C LEU A 16 20.80 14.96 40.69
N SER A 17 20.20 15.88 39.96
CA SER A 17 19.73 17.16 40.47
C SER A 17 18.22 17.13 40.70
N LEU A 18 17.74 17.97 41.61
CA LEU A 18 16.30 18.18 41.81
C LEU A 18 15.65 18.96 40.67
N GLU A 19 16.47 19.64 39.87
CA GLU A 19 16.05 20.34 38.66
C GLU A 19 15.92 19.41 37.44
N ASP A 20 16.38 18.16 37.55
CA ASP A 20 16.31 17.18 36.45
C ASP A 20 14.85 16.87 36.10
N ASP A 21 14.57 16.58 34.82
CA ASP A 21 13.22 16.33 34.32
C ASP A 21 12.45 15.24 35.09
N LEU A 22 13.14 14.19 35.55
CA LEU A 22 12.53 13.15 36.39
C LEU A 22 11.99 13.73 37.70
N MET A 23 12.77 14.61 38.34
CA MET A 23 12.40 15.25 39.60
C MET A 23 11.41 16.38 39.38
N ARG A 24 11.47 17.08 38.24
CA ARG A 24 10.49 18.11 37.90
C ARG A 24 9.09 17.53 37.61
N LEU A 25 9.02 16.37 36.93
CA LEU A 25 7.76 15.74 36.56
C LEU A 25 7.17 14.84 37.65
N PHE A 26 8.01 14.26 38.53
CA PHE A 26 7.59 13.25 39.52
C PHE A 26 8.11 13.51 40.93
N GLY A 27 8.83 14.61 41.15
CA GLY A 27 9.26 15.08 42.46
C GLY A 27 8.05 15.29 43.35
N SER A 28 7.86 14.37 44.29
CA SER A 28 6.73 14.47 45.21
C SER A 28 6.90 15.71 46.09
N ASP A 29 5.80 16.40 46.43
CA ASP A 29 5.75 17.46 47.47
C ASP A 29 6.40 17.04 48.80
N ARG A 30 6.56 15.74 49.03
CA ARG A 30 7.23 15.18 50.21
C ARG A 30 8.75 15.36 50.20
N ILE A 31 9.38 15.36 49.03
CA ILE A 31 10.85 15.55 48.92
C ILE A 31 11.18 17.02 49.17
N ALA A 32 10.43 17.93 48.55
CA ALA A 32 10.54 19.38 48.81
C ALA A 32 10.33 19.69 50.31
N ARG A 33 9.24 19.20 50.91
CA ARG A 33 8.96 19.40 52.35
C ARG A 33 10.01 18.78 53.29
N TRP A 34 10.65 17.68 52.88
CA TRP A 34 11.72 17.09 53.67
C TRP A 34 12.98 17.94 53.63
N MET A 35 13.33 18.51 52.47
CA MET A 35 14.47 19.41 52.32
C MET A 35 14.30 20.71 53.10
N ASP A 36 13.12 21.33 52.99
CA ASP A 36 12.77 22.54 53.75
C ASP A 36 12.94 22.31 55.25
N LYS A 37 12.72 21.07 55.70
CA LYS A 37 12.81 20.67 57.11
C LYS A 37 14.19 20.16 57.52
N SER A 38 14.98 19.61 56.59
CA SER A 38 16.33 19.12 56.88
C SER A 38 17.38 20.22 56.80
N GLY A 39 17.05 21.38 56.22
CA GLY A 39 17.97 22.51 56.09
C GLY A 39 19.15 22.22 55.17
N ALA A 40 18.95 21.37 54.16
CA ALA A 40 20.01 21.04 53.19
C ALA A 40 20.48 22.31 52.47
N GLU A 41 21.78 22.58 52.50
CA GLU A 41 22.36 23.78 51.88
C GLU A 41 22.63 23.57 50.38
N GLU A 42 22.66 24.68 49.65
CA GLU A 42 22.97 24.68 48.22
C GLU A 42 24.40 24.15 48.00
N ASN A 43 24.55 23.12 47.15
CA ASN A 43 25.79 22.36 46.89
C ASN A 43 26.16 21.25 47.91
N GLU A 44 25.26 20.87 48.82
CA GLU A 44 25.48 19.70 49.68
C GLU A 44 25.03 18.39 49.02
N VAL A 45 25.84 17.34 49.16
CA VAL A 45 25.50 16.00 48.62
C VAL A 45 24.52 15.31 49.56
N ILE A 46 23.27 15.23 49.12
CA ILE A 46 22.23 14.51 49.86
C ILE A 46 22.39 13.00 49.59
N THR A 47 22.76 12.25 50.63
CA THR A 47 22.71 10.78 50.60
C THR A 47 21.75 10.27 51.67
N GLY A 48 20.66 9.63 51.25
CA GLY A 48 19.64 9.15 52.18
C GLY A 48 18.73 8.12 51.55
N GLY A 49 18.52 7.00 52.25
CA GLY A 49 17.69 5.91 51.74
C GLY A 49 16.23 6.29 51.44
N LEU A 50 15.71 7.33 52.11
CA LEU A 50 14.36 7.86 51.86
C LEU A 50 14.28 8.60 50.51
N VAL A 51 15.32 9.37 50.16
CA VAL A 51 15.43 10.06 48.86
C VAL A 51 15.63 9.05 47.74
N THR A 52 16.52 8.05 47.93
CA THR A 52 16.73 6.97 46.95
C THR A 52 15.44 6.21 46.65
N ARG A 53 14.64 5.84 47.67
CA ARG A 53 13.34 5.18 47.48
C ARG A 53 12.34 6.06 46.75
N ALA A 54 12.34 7.36 47.00
CA ALA A 54 11.45 8.29 46.32
C ALA A 54 11.81 8.41 44.83
N ILE A 55 13.10 8.47 44.49
CA ILE A 55 13.61 8.44 43.11
C ILE A 55 13.22 7.12 42.41
N GLU A 56 13.40 5.97 43.08
CA GLU A 56 13.01 4.67 42.55
C GLU A 56 11.49 4.60 42.25
N GLN A 57 10.66 5.15 43.14
CA GLN A 57 9.21 5.23 42.91
C GLN A 57 8.85 6.15 41.74
N ALA A 58 9.50 7.30 41.63
CA ALA A 58 9.33 8.21 40.50
C ALA A 58 9.68 7.50 39.17
N GLN A 59 10.82 6.80 39.14
CA GLN A 59 11.24 6.01 37.98
C GLN A 59 10.21 4.93 37.62
N LYS A 60 9.74 4.14 38.59
CA LYS A 60 8.70 3.12 38.35
C LYS A 60 7.40 3.70 37.79
N ARG A 61 7.01 4.92 38.22
CA ARG A 61 5.83 5.60 37.67
C ARG A 61 6.04 6.02 36.21
N VAL A 62 7.21 6.55 35.87
CA VAL A 62 7.57 6.87 34.47
C VAL A 62 7.57 5.63 33.60
N GLU A 63 8.16 4.55 34.08
CA GLU A 63 8.17 3.27 33.37
C GLU A 63 6.75 2.75 33.15
N LEU A 64 5.88 2.84 34.17
CA LEU A 64 4.48 2.45 34.06
C LEU A 64 3.72 3.35 33.07
N GLN A 65 3.94 4.67 33.08
CA GLN A 65 3.30 5.60 32.15
C GLN A 65 3.72 5.31 30.70
N ASN A 66 5.03 5.11 30.46
CA ASN A 66 5.55 4.73 29.15
C ASN A 66 5.00 3.37 28.69
N PHE A 67 4.91 2.41 29.61
CA PHE A 67 4.31 1.11 29.33
C PHE A 67 2.85 1.25 28.92
N GLN A 68 2.05 2.03 29.66
CA GLN A 68 0.64 2.28 29.34
C GLN A 68 0.47 2.97 27.99
N GLN A 69 1.29 3.97 27.68
CA GLN A 69 1.27 4.65 26.37
C GLN A 69 1.58 3.67 25.22
N ARG A 70 2.61 2.84 25.37
CA ARG A 70 2.98 1.83 24.37
C ARG A 70 1.94 0.74 24.23
N LYS A 71 1.39 0.27 25.35
CA LYS A 71 0.30 -0.71 25.35
C LYS A 71 -0.90 -0.16 24.57
N ARG A 72 -1.31 1.08 24.86
CA ARG A 72 -2.43 1.70 24.17
C ARG A 72 -2.14 1.86 22.67
N LEU A 73 -0.94 2.30 22.29
CA LEU A 73 -0.55 2.40 20.88
C LEU A 73 -0.59 1.03 20.18
N LEU A 74 -0.09 -0.02 20.83
CA LEU A 74 -0.17 -1.39 20.31
C LEU A 74 -1.61 -1.84 20.10
N GLU A 75 -2.52 -1.53 21.03
CA GLU A 75 -3.93 -1.92 20.90
C GLU A 75 -4.66 -1.26 19.72
N TYR A 76 -4.24 -0.06 19.30
CA TYR A 76 -4.73 0.57 18.06
C TYR A 76 -4.09 -0.07 16.82
N ASP A 77 -2.79 -0.34 16.87
CA ASP A 77 -2.04 -0.96 15.76
C ASP A 77 -2.44 -2.43 15.53
N ASP A 78 -2.87 -3.16 16.55
CA ASP A 78 -3.33 -4.55 16.44
C ASP A 78 -4.54 -4.68 15.51
N VAL A 79 -5.47 -3.71 15.56
CA VAL A 79 -6.63 -3.65 14.64
C VAL A 79 -6.15 -3.53 13.20
N MET A 80 -5.21 -2.63 12.96
CA MET A 80 -4.59 -2.44 11.65
C MET A 80 -3.86 -3.68 11.16
N ASN A 81 -3.18 -4.38 12.06
CA ASN A 81 -2.42 -5.55 11.70
C ASN A 81 -3.34 -6.71 11.26
N GLN A 82 -4.45 -6.94 11.97
CA GLN A 82 -5.44 -7.95 11.57
C GLN A 82 -6.04 -7.67 10.19
N GLN A 83 -6.40 -6.41 9.92
CA GLN A 83 -6.92 -6.00 8.61
C GLN A 83 -5.87 -6.18 7.51
N ARG A 84 -4.61 -5.82 7.80
CA ARG A 84 -3.49 -5.99 6.88
C ARG A 84 -3.26 -7.45 6.49
N GLU A 85 -3.38 -8.39 7.42
CA GLU A 85 -3.23 -9.81 7.13
C GLU A 85 -4.22 -10.29 6.05
N VAL A 86 -5.47 -9.82 6.11
CA VAL A 86 -6.50 -10.12 5.10
C VAL A 86 -6.19 -9.47 3.75
N ILE A 87 -5.83 -8.19 3.73
CA ILE A 87 -5.52 -7.50 2.47
C ILE A 87 -4.26 -8.08 1.82
N TYR A 88 -3.25 -8.46 2.62
CA TYR A 88 -2.00 -9.00 2.10
C TYR A 88 -2.16 -10.43 1.58
N SER A 89 -3.07 -11.23 2.15
CA SER A 89 -3.38 -12.55 1.59
C SER A 89 -4.07 -12.43 0.23
N LEU A 90 -5.05 -11.53 0.08
CA LEU A 90 -5.68 -11.24 -1.21
C LEU A 90 -4.68 -10.71 -2.24
N ARG A 91 -3.79 -9.81 -1.81
CA ARG A 91 -2.72 -9.28 -2.65
C ARG A 91 -1.73 -10.37 -3.08
N LEU A 92 -1.45 -11.35 -2.22
CA LEU A 92 -0.62 -12.50 -2.55
C LEU A 92 -1.26 -13.35 -3.64
N PHE A 93 -2.56 -13.68 -3.54
CA PHE A 93 -3.26 -14.40 -4.61
C PHE A 93 -3.20 -13.64 -5.95
N ALA A 94 -3.35 -12.31 -5.90
CA ALA A 94 -3.23 -11.47 -7.09
C ALA A 94 -1.82 -11.50 -7.72
N LEU A 95 -0.77 -11.60 -6.91
CA LEU A 95 0.62 -11.68 -7.37
C LEU A 95 0.97 -13.07 -7.92
N GLU A 96 0.54 -14.13 -7.24
CA GLU A 96 0.81 -15.52 -7.62
C GLU A 96 0.03 -15.94 -8.87
N ARG A 97 -1.15 -15.35 -9.08
CA ARG A 97 -2.08 -15.66 -10.17
C ARG A 97 -2.54 -17.13 -10.12
N GLY A 98 -3.27 -17.56 -11.15
CA GLY A 98 -3.78 -18.93 -11.27
C GLY A 98 -5.17 -19.12 -10.69
N GLU A 99 -5.49 -20.36 -10.32
CA GLU A 99 -6.86 -20.75 -9.99
C GLU A 99 -7.36 -20.18 -8.66
N GLU A 100 -6.50 -19.95 -7.68
CA GLU A 100 -6.88 -19.28 -6.41
C GLU A 100 -7.36 -17.85 -6.65
N LEU A 101 -6.65 -17.09 -7.50
CA LEU A 101 -7.07 -15.74 -7.88
C LEU A 101 -8.43 -15.77 -8.60
N LYS A 102 -8.65 -16.73 -9.49
CA LYS A 102 -9.94 -16.88 -10.18
C LYS A 102 -11.06 -17.30 -9.23
N ALA A 103 -10.78 -18.19 -8.27
CA ALA A 103 -11.74 -18.61 -7.26
C ALA A 103 -12.13 -17.46 -6.33
N GLU A 104 -11.17 -16.65 -5.90
CA GLU A 104 -11.43 -15.46 -5.10
C GLU A 104 -12.22 -14.41 -5.89
N ALA A 105 -11.84 -14.13 -7.14
CA ALA A 105 -12.57 -13.20 -8.00
C ALA A 105 -14.03 -13.62 -8.22
N ARG A 106 -14.30 -14.92 -8.44
CA ARG A 106 -15.67 -15.45 -8.53
C ARG A 106 -16.49 -15.19 -7.27
N ARG A 107 -15.91 -15.50 -6.10
CA ARG A 107 -16.55 -15.23 -4.79
C ARG A 107 -16.86 -13.74 -4.61
N MET A 108 -15.96 -12.85 -5.03
CA MET A 108 -16.19 -11.40 -4.96
C MET A 108 -17.32 -10.94 -5.90
N ILE A 109 -17.39 -11.48 -7.12
CA ILE A 109 -18.45 -11.17 -8.10
C ILE A 109 -19.80 -11.64 -7.57
N GLU A 110 -19.87 -12.87 -7.08
CA GLU A 110 -21.07 -13.44 -6.47
C GLU A 110 -21.59 -12.56 -5.32
N ALA A 111 -20.70 -12.18 -4.39
CA ALA A 111 -21.05 -11.34 -3.25
C ALA A 111 -21.48 -9.92 -3.65
N ALA A 112 -20.83 -9.32 -4.66
CA ALA A 112 -21.19 -7.99 -5.16
C ALA A 112 -22.58 -7.98 -5.81
N LEU A 113 -22.87 -8.98 -6.63
CA LEU A 113 -24.15 -9.12 -7.32
C LEU A 113 -25.29 -9.45 -6.36
N GLU A 114 -25.07 -10.37 -5.43
CA GLU A 114 -26.02 -10.70 -4.36
C GLU A 114 -26.37 -9.45 -3.54
N ARG A 115 -25.35 -8.72 -3.07
CA ARG A 115 -25.55 -7.51 -2.28
C ARG A 115 -26.31 -6.44 -3.07
N THR A 116 -25.94 -6.22 -4.33
CA THR A 116 -26.63 -5.23 -5.18
C THR A 116 -28.10 -5.59 -5.35
N THR A 117 -28.38 -6.87 -5.60
CA THR A 117 -29.75 -7.40 -5.75
C THR A 117 -30.56 -7.24 -4.47
N THR A 118 -30.01 -7.67 -3.34
CA THR A 118 -30.68 -7.56 -2.03
C THR A 118 -30.92 -6.11 -1.64
N MET A 119 -29.93 -5.23 -1.85
CA MET A 119 -30.04 -3.80 -1.53
C MET A 119 -31.06 -3.09 -2.42
N PHE A 120 -31.20 -3.51 -3.68
CA PHE A 120 -32.16 -2.93 -4.62
C PHE A 120 -33.62 -3.10 -4.17
N PHE A 121 -33.92 -4.23 -3.52
CA PHE A 121 -35.27 -4.53 -3.02
C PHE A 121 -35.45 -4.26 -1.52
N VAL A 122 -34.56 -3.49 -0.90
CA VAL A 122 -34.75 -3.08 0.50
C VAL A 122 -36.05 -2.28 0.61
N GLY A 123 -36.98 -2.80 1.43
CA GLY A 123 -38.30 -2.21 1.65
C GLY A 123 -39.41 -2.75 0.77
N ALA A 124 -39.12 -3.62 -0.21
CA ALA A 124 -40.14 -4.36 -0.95
C ALA A 124 -40.51 -5.64 -0.20
N GLU A 125 -41.71 -5.70 0.37
CA GLU A 125 -42.17 -6.84 1.17
C GLU A 125 -42.86 -7.90 0.32
N ARG A 126 -43.41 -7.50 -0.84
CA ARG A 126 -44.22 -8.37 -1.70
C ARG A 126 -43.59 -8.55 -3.08
N PRO A 127 -43.67 -9.75 -3.69
CA PRO A 127 -43.15 -9.99 -5.04
C PRO A 127 -43.73 -9.11 -6.15
N GLU A 128 -44.91 -8.52 -5.91
CA GLU A 128 -45.58 -7.58 -6.81
C GLU A 128 -44.92 -6.19 -6.81
N GLU A 129 -44.22 -5.84 -5.73
CA GLU A 129 -43.51 -4.56 -5.57
C GLU A 129 -42.10 -4.58 -6.19
N TYR A 130 -41.62 -5.75 -6.62
CA TYR A 130 -40.29 -5.90 -7.20
C TYR A 130 -40.21 -5.21 -8.56
N ASP A 131 -39.48 -4.09 -8.62
CA ASP A 131 -39.04 -3.47 -9.87
C ASP A 131 -37.94 -4.31 -10.56
N ARG A 132 -38.36 -5.42 -11.16
CA ARG A 132 -37.49 -6.37 -11.88
C ARG A 132 -36.81 -5.73 -13.09
N GLY A 133 -37.50 -4.81 -13.76
CA GLY A 133 -36.98 -4.07 -14.91
C GLY A 133 -35.83 -3.15 -14.48
N GLY A 134 -36.06 -2.37 -13.42
CA GLY A 134 -35.03 -1.51 -12.83
C GLY A 134 -33.83 -2.29 -12.32
N LEU A 135 -34.04 -3.44 -11.67
CA LEU A 135 -32.92 -4.29 -11.24
C LEU A 135 -32.07 -4.74 -12.44
N ARG A 136 -32.69 -5.26 -13.51
CA ARG A 136 -31.97 -5.71 -14.71
C ARG A 136 -31.17 -4.57 -15.34
N GLU A 137 -31.76 -3.37 -15.44
CA GLU A 137 -31.07 -2.20 -15.96
C GLU A 137 -29.89 -1.79 -15.07
N ALA A 138 -30.08 -1.76 -13.75
CA ALA A 138 -29.02 -1.43 -12.80
C ALA A 138 -27.84 -2.40 -12.89
N LEU A 139 -28.11 -3.72 -12.92
CA LEU A 139 -27.09 -4.75 -13.07
C LEU A 139 -26.35 -4.63 -14.42
N LEU A 140 -27.07 -4.32 -15.50
CA LEU A 140 -26.48 -4.16 -16.82
C LEU A 140 -25.55 -2.94 -16.86
N LEU A 141 -26.00 -1.78 -16.34
CA LEU A 141 -25.20 -0.55 -16.32
C LEU A 141 -23.97 -0.67 -15.41
N GLN A 142 -24.14 -1.28 -14.23
CA GLN A 142 -23.07 -1.37 -13.25
C GLN A 142 -22.07 -2.49 -13.57
N TYR A 143 -22.53 -3.66 -14.00
CA TYR A 143 -21.68 -4.86 -14.12
C TYR A 143 -21.68 -5.50 -15.51
N LEU A 144 -22.46 -4.99 -16.47
CA LEU A 144 -22.70 -5.65 -17.76
C LEU A 144 -23.33 -7.06 -17.61
N VAL A 145 -24.11 -7.25 -16.55
CA VAL A 145 -24.82 -8.50 -16.23
C VAL A 145 -26.32 -8.26 -16.40
N GLY A 146 -26.98 -9.04 -17.26
CA GLY A 146 -28.39 -8.81 -17.60
C GLY A 146 -29.16 -10.13 -17.74
N PRO A 147 -29.56 -10.77 -16.64
CA PRO A 147 -30.31 -12.03 -16.72
C PRO A 147 -31.75 -11.73 -17.13
N GLU A 148 -32.14 -12.16 -18.32
CA GLU A 148 -33.50 -11.96 -18.83
C GLU A 148 -34.57 -12.63 -17.94
N THR A 149 -34.21 -13.78 -17.36
CA THR A 149 -35.06 -14.57 -16.45
C THR A 149 -35.52 -13.79 -15.20
N VAL A 150 -34.78 -12.77 -14.77
CA VAL A 150 -35.18 -11.91 -13.64
C VAL A 150 -36.46 -11.13 -13.94
N THR A 151 -36.74 -10.85 -15.22
CA THR A 151 -37.95 -10.12 -15.61
C THR A 151 -39.21 -10.99 -15.60
N ASP A 152 -39.07 -12.32 -15.52
CA ASP A 152 -40.18 -13.26 -15.46
C ASP A 152 -40.56 -13.58 -13.99
N PRO A 153 -41.72 -13.09 -13.49
CA PRO A 153 -42.17 -13.35 -12.13
C PRO A 153 -42.48 -14.82 -11.84
N VAL A 154 -42.79 -15.63 -12.87
CA VAL A 154 -43.09 -17.06 -12.72
C VAL A 154 -41.79 -17.84 -12.50
N ALA A 155 -40.74 -17.50 -13.24
CA ALA A 155 -39.43 -18.10 -13.10
C ALA A 155 -38.69 -17.64 -11.83
N THR A 156 -38.92 -16.41 -11.39
CA THR A 156 -38.29 -15.80 -10.21
C THR A 156 -39.33 -15.27 -9.20
N PRO A 157 -40.03 -16.18 -8.49
CA PRO A 157 -41.16 -15.82 -7.62
C PRO A 157 -40.75 -15.14 -6.30
N SER A 158 -39.50 -15.30 -5.87
CA SER A 158 -38.99 -14.75 -4.60
C SER A 158 -37.62 -14.09 -4.79
N LEU A 159 -37.26 -13.23 -3.83
CA LEU A 159 -35.93 -12.61 -3.77
C LEU A 159 -34.81 -13.65 -3.84
N ASP A 160 -34.91 -14.74 -3.07
CA ASP A 160 -33.89 -15.80 -3.08
C ASP A 160 -33.68 -16.39 -4.48
N ARG A 161 -34.76 -16.60 -5.24
CA ARG A 161 -34.67 -17.11 -6.62
C ARG A 161 -34.09 -16.07 -7.58
N ILE A 162 -34.40 -14.79 -7.38
CA ILE A 162 -33.78 -13.70 -8.15
C ILE A 162 -32.27 -13.69 -7.88
N VAL A 163 -31.85 -13.73 -6.61
CA VAL A 163 -30.44 -13.76 -6.19
C VAL A 163 -29.71 -14.96 -6.81
N GLU A 164 -30.30 -16.16 -6.75
CA GLU A 164 -29.72 -17.36 -7.39
C GLU A 164 -29.49 -17.18 -8.89
N VAL A 165 -30.51 -16.67 -9.62
CA VAL A 165 -30.42 -16.45 -11.08
C VAL A 165 -29.35 -15.40 -11.40
N VAL A 166 -29.30 -14.31 -10.63
CA VAL A 166 -28.29 -13.24 -10.82
C VAL A 166 -26.88 -13.77 -10.56
N LYS A 167 -26.69 -14.58 -9.51
CA LYS A 167 -25.40 -15.21 -9.19
C LYS A 167 -24.94 -16.15 -10.29
N ALA A 168 -25.85 -16.96 -10.83
CA ALA A 168 -25.57 -17.85 -11.96
C ALA A 168 -25.16 -17.07 -13.23
N GLU A 169 -25.88 -16.00 -13.56
CA GLU A 169 -25.50 -15.14 -14.70
C GLU A 169 -24.14 -14.45 -14.47
N GLY A 170 -23.84 -14.08 -13.22
CA GLY A 170 -22.53 -13.55 -12.83
C GLY A 170 -21.38 -14.53 -13.07
N GLU A 171 -21.55 -15.79 -12.66
CA GLU A 171 -20.57 -16.86 -12.92
C GLU A 171 -20.39 -17.10 -14.43
N ASP A 172 -21.49 -17.09 -15.18
CA ASP A 172 -21.47 -17.23 -16.64
C ASP A 172 -20.80 -16.03 -17.33
N ALA A 173 -21.00 -14.81 -16.83
CA ALA A 173 -20.33 -13.61 -17.31
C ALA A 173 -18.82 -13.66 -17.02
N PHE A 174 -18.42 -14.10 -15.81
CA PHE A 174 -17.02 -14.30 -15.46
C PHE A 174 -16.35 -15.35 -16.35
N ARG A 175 -16.99 -16.52 -16.53
CA ARG A 175 -16.48 -17.59 -17.39
C ARG A 175 -16.28 -17.10 -18.83
N ARG A 176 -17.29 -16.46 -19.43
CA ARG A 176 -17.20 -15.87 -20.77
C ARG A 176 -16.07 -14.86 -20.87
N LYS A 177 -15.87 -14.04 -19.84
CA LYS A 177 -14.80 -13.04 -19.81
C LYS A 177 -13.41 -13.67 -19.79
N VAL A 178 -13.22 -14.70 -18.96
CA VAL A 178 -11.95 -15.45 -18.87
C VAL A 178 -11.64 -16.15 -20.19
N GLU A 179 -12.63 -16.83 -20.78
CA GLU A 179 -12.48 -17.49 -22.09
C GLU A 179 -12.12 -16.49 -23.19
N TYR A 180 -12.83 -15.35 -23.26
CA TYR A 180 -12.53 -14.27 -24.19
C TYR A 180 -11.08 -13.77 -24.06
N LEU A 181 -10.61 -13.53 -22.83
CA LEU A 181 -9.24 -13.05 -22.59
C LEU A 181 -8.19 -14.12 -22.95
N ALA A 182 -8.47 -15.39 -22.67
CA ALA A 182 -7.60 -16.49 -23.02
C ALA A 182 -7.48 -16.65 -24.55
N ASP A 183 -8.59 -16.59 -25.27
CA ASP A 183 -8.61 -16.68 -26.74
C ASP A 183 -7.99 -15.45 -27.42
N PHE A 184 -8.21 -14.28 -26.84
CA PHE A 184 -7.50 -13.07 -27.25
C PHE A 184 -5.98 -13.24 -27.10
N GLY A 185 -5.52 -13.78 -25.96
CA GLY A 185 -4.12 -14.11 -25.72
C GLY A 185 -3.53 -15.07 -26.76
N LYS A 186 -4.26 -16.13 -27.12
CA LYS A 186 -3.85 -17.07 -28.19
C LYS A 186 -3.69 -16.36 -29.54
N THR A 187 -4.59 -15.43 -29.86
CA THR A 187 -4.59 -14.70 -31.14
C THR A 187 -3.33 -13.84 -31.32
N ILE A 188 -2.81 -13.29 -30.23
CA ILE A 188 -1.62 -12.42 -30.22
C ILE A 188 -0.33 -13.12 -29.77
N GLY A 189 -0.42 -14.41 -29.44
CA GLY A 189 0.72 -15.22 -29.00
C GLY A 189 1.23 -14.89 -27.58
N ILE A 190 0.36 -14.39 -26.68
CA ILE A 190 0.72 -14.11 -25.29
C ILE A 190 -0.04 -15.08 -24.37
N PRO A 191 0.67 -15.87 -23.56
CA PRO A 191 0.04 -16.80 -22.63
C PRO A 191 -0.58 -16.09 -21.42
N ASP A 192 -1.56 -16.74 -20.80
CA ASP A 192 -2.15 -16.36 -19.51
C ASP A 192 -2.68 -14.91 -19.42
N VAL A 193 -3.17 -14.36 -20.54
CA VAL A 193 -3.69 -12.98 -20.59
C VAL A 193 -4.87 -12.79 -19.64
N ASP A 194 -5.75 -13.78 -19.52
CA ASP A 194 -6.85 -13.82 -18.55
C ASP A 194 -6.35 -13.59 -17.12
N SER A 195 -5.32 -14.34 -16.71
CA SER A 195 -4.76 -14.28 -15.37
C SER A 195 -3.93 -13.02 -15.14
N GLN A 196 -3.25 -12.51 -16.18
CA GLN A 196 -2.52 -11.25 -16.13
C GLN A 196 -3.45 -10.05 -15.97
N VAL A 197 -4.54 -10.00 -16.73
CA VAL A 197 -5.54 -8.93 -16.66
C VAL A 197 -6.26 -8.97 -15.31
N LEU A 198 -6.71 -10.15 -14.87
CA LEU A 198 -7.36 -10.28 -13.57
C LEU A 198 -6.44 -9.85 -12.41
N SER A 199 -5.17 -10.27 -12.46
CA SER A 199 -4.13 -9.87 -11.50
C SER A 199 -3.94 -8.35 -11.47
N GLN A 200 -3.83 -7.71 -12.64
CA GLN A 200 -3.68 -6.26 -12.74
C GLN A 200 -4.88 -5.51 -12.18
N VAL A 201 -6.11 -5.95 -12.50
CA VAL A 201 -7.34 -5.33 -11.98
C VAL A 201 -7.40 -5.49 -10.46
N MET A 202 -7.19 -6.71 -9.95
CA MET A 202 -7.23 -6.99 -8.51
C MET A 202 -6.20 -6.15 -7.75
N LEU A 203 -4.95 -6.11 -8.20
CA LEU A 203 -3.90 -5.30 -7.56
C LEU A 203 -4.25 -3.80 -7.58
N ALA A 204 -4.72 -3.28 -8.72
CA ALA A 204 -5.09 -1.88 -8.82
C ALA A 204 -6.23 -1.52 -7.86
N VAL A 205 -7.25 -2.38 -7.74
CA VAL A 205 -8.38 -2.17 -6.82
C VAL A 205 -7.92 -2.26 -5.36
N LEU A 206 -7.16 -3.30 -4.99
CA LEU A 206 -6.67 -3.48 -3.63
C LEU A 206 -5.79 -2.30 -3.19
N ASP A 207 -4.82 -1.90 -4.03
CA ASP A 207 -3.87 -0.84 -3.67
C ASP A 207 -4.57 0.53 -3.56
N GLU A 208 -5.54 0.84 -4.42
CA GLU A 208 -6.34 2.06 -4.37
C GLU A 208 -7.21 2.11 -3.11
N ARG A 209 -8.06 1.10 -2.91
CA ARG A 209 -9.03 1.08 -1.80
C ARG A 209 -8.35 0.95 -0.43
N TRP A 210 -7.27 0.17 -0.33
CA TRP A 210 -6.51 0.05 0.91
C TRP A 210 -5.84 1.37 1.31
N LYS A 211 -5.29 2.11 0.34
CA LYS A 211 -4.67 3.41 0.61
C LYS A 211 -5.69 4.41 1.18
N ASP A 212 -6.88 4.46 0.61
CA ASP A 212 -7.95 5.35 1.09
C ASP A 212 -8.39 4.94 2.50
N HIS A 213 -8.58 3.64 2.76
CA HIS A 213 -8.91 3.13 4.10
C HIS A 213 -7.84 3.45 5.15
N LEU A 214 -6.55 3.34 4.81
CA LEU A 214 -5.45 3.73 5.71
C LEU A 214 -5.54 5.22 6.10
N TYR A 215 -5.93 6.07 5.17
CA TYR A 215 -6.12 7.50 5.42
C TYR A 215 -7.32 7.73 6.33
N ASP A 216 -8.45 7.07 6.07
CA ASP A 216 -9.66 7.22 6.87
C ASP A 216 -9.46 6.71 8.32
N LEU A 217 -8.69 5.65 8.52
CA LEU A 217 -8.34 5.15 9.86
C LEU A 217 -7.42 6.10 10.63
N ASP A 218 -6.50 6.77 9.95
CA ASP A 218 -5.67 7.80 10.60
C ASP A 218 -6.55 8.98 11.07
N GLN A 219 -7.51 9.40 10.24
CA GLN A 219 -8.50 10.40 10.64
C GLN A 219 -9.35 9.92 11.82
N LEU A 220 -9.86 8.68 11.76
CA LEU A 220 -10.64 8.08 12.84
C LEU A 220 -9.84 8.07 14.14
N ARG A 221 -8.59 7.61 14.11
CA ARG A 221 -7.71 7.57 15.28
C ARG A 221 -7.52 8.96 15.92
N ASN A 222 -7.39 10.00 15.10
CA ASN A 222 -7.24 11.37 15.57
C ASN A 222 -8.55 11.94 16.16
N ALA A 223 -9.70 11.60 15.58
CA ALA A 223 -11.01 12.08 16.03
C ALA A 223 -11.62 11.29 17.19
N ILE A 224 -11.31 9.99 17.33
CA ILE A 224 -11.98 9.11 18.29
C ILE A 224 -11.77 9.53 19.76
N GLN A 225 -10.70 10.30 20.03
CA GLN A 225 -10.44 10.82 21.37
C GLN A 225 -11.57 11.70 21.91
N TYR A 226 -12.34 12.36 21.03
CA TYR A 226 -13.50 13.18 21.44
C TYR A 226 -14.67 12.35 21.99
N ARG A 227 -14.74 11.04 21.70
CA ARG A 227 -15.75 10.14 22.28
C ARG A 227 -15.61 10.02 23.81
N ALA A 228 -14.42 10.29 24.36
CA ALA A 228 -14.18 10.30 25.80
C ALA A 228 -15.06 11.33 26.53
N TRP A 229 -15.46 12.43 25.87
CA TRP A 229 -16.37 13.42 26.47
C TRP A 229 -17.77 12.86 26.74
N GLY A 230 -18.18 11.85 25.97
CA GLY A 230 -19.43 11.09 26.19
C GLY A 230 -19.28 9.93 27.16
N GLN A 231 -18.20 9.86 27.95
CA GLN A 231 -17.90 8.75 28.88
C GLN A 231 -17.77 7.38 28.19
N LYS A 232 -17.50 7.35 26.89
CA LYS A 232 -17.21 6.13 26.15
C LYS A 232 -15.70 5.90 26.09
N ASP A 233 -15.28 4.63 26.12
CA ASP A 233 -13.88 4.26 25.91
C ASP A 233 -13.50 4.46 24.42
N PRO A 234 -12.56 5.37 24.09
CA PRO A 234 -12.16 5.61 22.71
C PRO A 234 -11.57 4.39 22.00
N LEU A 235 -10.93 3.47 22.72
CA LEU A 235 -10.35 2.27 22.11
C LEU A 235 -11.44 1.30 21.67
N VAL A 236 -12.49 1.14 22.48
CA VAL A 236 -13.62 0.26 22.15
C VAL A 236 -14.39 0.83 20.96
N GLU A 237 -14.68 2.13 20.97
CA GLU A 237 -15.36 2.78 19.85
C GLU A 237 -14.49 2.75 18.58
N TYR A 238 -13.17 2.95 18.68
CA TYR A 238 -12.24 2.80 17.55
C TYR A 238 -12.32 1.40 16.96
N LYS A 239 -12.26 0.34 17.79
CA LYS A 239 -12.33 -1.05 17.31
C LYS A 239 -13.63 -1.33 16.57
N ARG A 240 -14.76 -0.82 17.05
CA ARG A 240 -16.07 -0.97 16.39
C ARG A 240 -16.11 -0.22 15.05
N GLU A 241 -15.83 1.08 15.06
CA GLU A 241 -15.89 1.93 13.86
C GLU A 241 -14.86 1.46 12.82
N ALA A 242 -13.65 1.08 13.22
CA ALA A 242 -12.62 0.55 12.33
C ALA A 242 -13.01 -0.80 11.71
N PHE A 243 -13.78 -1.64 12.43
CA PHE A 243 -14.30 -2.90 11.89
C PHE A 243 -15.39 -2.63 10.85
N GLU A 244 -16.36 -1.76 11.16
CA GLU A 244 -17.42 -1.36 10.23
C GLU A 244 -16.82 -0.77 8.93
N MET A 245 -15.85 0.15 9.05
CA MET A 245 -15.12 0.70 7.91
C MET A 245 -14.37 -0.37 7.10
N PHE A 246 -13.80 -1.37 7.76
CA PHE A 246 -13.12 -2.47 7.07
C PHE A 246 -14.10 -3.38 6.33
N GLU A 247 -15.27 -3.66 6.91
CA GLU A 247 -16.32 -4.38 6.18
C GLU A 247 -16.79 -3.59 4.96
N ASP A 248 -16.94 -2.26 5.07
CA ASP A 248 -17.25 -1.38 3.94
C ASP A 248 -16.16 -1.40 2.87
N LEU A 249 -14.89 -1.33 3.27
CA LEU A 249 -13.75 -1.50 2.37
C LEU A 249 -13.86 -2.82 1.58
N MET A 250 -14.13 -3.92 2.27
CA MET A 250 -14.23 -5.23 1.63
C MET A 250 -15.41 -5.29 0.64
N ARG A 251 -16.55 -4.67 0.98
CA ARG A 251 -17.69 -4.53 0.06
C ARG A 251 -17.32 -3.72 -1.18
N ASP A 252 -16.59 -2.62 -1.00
CA ASP A 252 -16.18 -1.73 -2.07
C ASP A 252 -15.11 -2.35 -2.98
N ILE A 253 -14.18 -3.14 -2.42
CA ILE A 253 -13.25 -3.97 -3.20
C ILE A 253 -14.03 -4.96 -4.08
N GLN A 254 -15.03 -5.65 -3.52
CA GLN A 254 -15.85 -6.63 -4.26
C GLN A 254 -16.60 -5.98 -5.43
N SER A 255 -17.31 -4.87 -5.19
CA SER A 255 -18.06 -4.17 -6.24
C SER A 255 -17.13 -3.57 -7.30
N THR A 256 -16.04 -2.94 -6.88
CA THR A 256 -15.08 -2.28 -7.79
C THR A 256 -14.35 -3.31 -8.65
N LEU A 257 -13.93 -4.44 -8.08
CA LEU A 257 -13.32 -5.53 -8.85
C LEU A 257 -14.30 -6.06 -9.90
N THR A 258 -15.54 -6.36 -9.48
CA THR A 258 -16.59 -6.91 -10.34
C THR A 258 -16.85 -5.99 -11.52
N GLU A 259 -17.08 -4.71 -11.24
CA GLU A 259 -17.31 -3.69 -12.26
C GLU A 259 -16.12 -3.56 -13.22
N ARG A 260 -14.91 -3.33 -12.67
CA ARG A 260 -13.72 -3.09 -13.51
C ARG A 260 -13.36 -4.32 -14.34
N PHE A 261 -13.41 -5.52 -13.77
CA PHE A 261 -13.04 -6.74 -14.48
C PHE A 261 -14.03 -7.09 -15.58
N LEU A 262 -15.35 -6.96 -15.34
CA LEU A 262 -16.33 -7.26 -16.38
C LEU A 262 -16.30 -6.22 -17.51
N LYS A 263 -16.07 -4.94 -17.19
CA LYS A 263 -16.00 -3.84 -18.17
C LYS A 263 -14.67 -3.71 -18.91
N ILE A 264 -13.56 -4.28 -18.41
CA ILE A 264 -12.24 -4.07 -19.01
C ILE A 264 -12.19 -4.50 -20.48
N GLN A 265 -11.65 -3.63 -21.34
CA GLN A 265 -11.38 -3.97 -22.74
C GLN A 265 -9.86 -4.06 -22.94
N VAL A 266 -9.45 -5.07 -23.69
CA VAL A 266 -8.03 -5.29 -24.02
C VAL A 266 -7.85 -5.03 -25.50
N SER A 267 -6.76 -4.35 -25.85
CA SER A 267 -6.38 -4.07 -27.22
C SER A 267 -4.90 -4.42 -27.40
N ALA A 268 -4.58 -5.01 -28.53
CA ALA A 268 -3.21 -5.24 -28.93
C ALA A 268 -2.78 -4.04 -29.78
N GLU A 269 -1.78 -3.30 -29.30
CA GLU A 269 -1.21 -2.23 -30.13
C GLU A 269 -0.37 -2.92 -31.22
N GLN A 270 -0.86 -2.87 -32.46
CA GLN A 270 -0.05 -3.30 -33.60
C GLN A 270 1.21 -2.44 -33.62
N PRO A 271 2.41 -3.03 -33.80
CA PRO A 271 3.62 -2.24 -33.89
C PRO A 271 3.40 -1.19 -34.99
N ARG A 272 3.42 0.10 -34.61
CA ARG A 272 3.39 1.20 -35.56
C ARG A 272 4.46 0.89 -36.60
N GLN A 273 4.06 0.63 -37.84
CA GLN A 273 4.99 0.64 -38.95
C GLN A 273 5.63 2.02 -38.93
N GLU A 274 6.93 2.09 -38.61
CA GLU A 274 7.69 3.31 -38.79
C GLU A 274 7.47 3.74 -40.24
N ALA A 275 6.83 4.89 -40.42
CA ALA A 275 6.71 5.50 -41.74
C ALA A 275 8.12 5.59 -42.34
N PRO A 276 8.30 5.33 -43.66
CA PRO A 276 9.61 5.34 -44.27
C PRO A 276 10.31 6.66 -43.92
N ARG A 277 11.47 6.58 -43.26
CA ARG A 277 12.31 7.77 -43.06
C ARG A 277 12.49 8.42 -44.44
N PRO A 278 12.20 9.72 -44.61
CA PRO A 278 12.46 10.39 -45.88
C PRO A 278 13.95 10.19 -46.22
N PRO A 279 14.29 9.90 -47.49
CA PRO A 279 15.66 9.56 -47.86
C PRO A 279 16.60 10.67 -47.42
N ALA A 280 17.70 10.28 -46.76
CA ALA A 280 18.75 11.19 -46.35
C ALA A 280 19.18 12.06 -47.54
N ARG A 281 19.05 13.39 -47.40
CA ARG A 281 19.57 14.33 -48.39
C ARG A 281 21.04 14.02 -48.62
N ARG A 282 21.42 13.74 -49.89
CA ARG A 282 22.81 13.56 -50.28
C ARG A 282 23.62 14.81 -49.87
N PRO A 283 24.78 14.65 -49.20
CA PRO A 283 25.66 15.79 -48.95
C PRO A 283 26.21 16.30 -50.28
N THR A 284 26.03 17.59 -50.54
CA THR A 284 26.68 18.32 -51.64
C THR A 284 28.20 18.34 -51.41
N PRO A 285 29.04 18.17 -52.45
CA PRO A 285 30.48 18.25 -52.29
C PRO A 285 30.90 19.70 -52.02
N SER A 286 31.34 19.99 -50.81
CA SER A 286 32.04 21.23 -50.46
C SER A 286 33.53 21.07 -50.74
N MET A 287 34.06 21.98 -51.57
CA MET A 287 35.46 22.13 -51.95
C MET A 287 36.38 22.34 -50.73
N PRO A 288 37.68 21.99 -50.82
CA PRO A 288 38.59 22.02 -49.68
C PRO A 288 38.98 23.45 -49.32
N VAL A 289 38.72 23.83 -48.07
CA VAL A 289 39.29 25.06 -47.47
C VAL A 289 40.59 24.68 -46.79
N THR A 290 41.67 25.28 -47.29
CA THR A 290 43.03 25.30 -46.74
C THR A 290 43.05 25.79 -45.28
N GLU A 291 43.80 25.11 -44.43
CA GLU A 291 44.15 25.55 -43.08
C GLU A 291 44.93 26.87 -43.09
N PRO A 292 44.75 27.70 -42.05
CA PRO A 292 45.87 28.45 -41.51
C PRO A 292 46.02 28.33 -39.98
N VAL A 293 47.24 27.94 -39.59
CA VAL A 293 48.17 28.47 -38.54
C VAL A 293 47.60 29.07 -37.23
N PRO A 294 48.15 28.70 -36.06
CA PRO A 294 47.68 29.19 -34.75
C PRO A 294 48.36 30.51 -34.32
N ALA A 295 47.61 31.46 -33.74
CA ALA A 295 48.15 32.47 -32.84
C ALA A 295 47.08 33.24 -32.04
N SER A 296 47.19 33.13 -30.70
CA SER A 296 47.10 34.15 -29.65
C SER A 296 45.88 35.10 -29.48
N SER A 297 45.43 35.13 -28.20
CA SER A 297 45.18 36.29 -27.31
C SER A 297 43.74 36.79 -27.02
N GLY A 298 43.50 37.07 -25.73
CA GLY A 298 42.40 37.87 -25.14
C GLY A 298 41.22 37.06 -24.57
N ALA A 299 41.15 36.75 -23.26
CA ALA A 299 40.49 37.52 -22.18
C ALA A 299 38.95 37.60 -22.38
N ASP A 300 38.04 37.32 -21.45
CA ASP A 300 38.03 36.93 -20.02
C ASP A 300 36.59 36.39 -19.73
N ASP A 301 36.36 36.02 -18.46
CA ASP A 301 35.09 35.72 -17.77
C ASP A 301 34.65 34.25 -17.71
N LEU A 302 34.99 33.54 -16.61
CA LEU A 302 34.38 33.56 -15.26
C LEU A 302 32.95 32.99 -15.22
N PHE A 303 32.82 31.65 -15.16
CA PHE A 303 32.20 30.86 -14.08
C PHE A 303 31.93 29.43 -14.58
N THR A 304 32.83 28.48 -14.29
CA THR A 304 32.52 27.04 -14.48
C THR A 304 33.28 26.21 -13.45
N GLY A 305 32.55 25.79 -12.41
CA GLY A 305 32.99 24.73 -11.51
C GLY A 305 32.71 23.35 -12.10
N GLY A 306 33.79 22.64 -12.44
CA GLY A 306 33.94 21.18 -12.42
C GLY A 306 32.82 20.30 -12.96
N ALA A 307 32.79 20.10 -14.29
CA ALA A 307 32.19 18.90 -14.89
C ALA A 307 33.30 18.01 -15.47
N THR A 308 33.48 16.84 -14.87
CA THR A 308 34.34 15.77 -15.38
C THR A 308 33.80 15.27 -16.73
N ARG A 309 34.61 15.40 -17.78
CA ARG A 309 34.33 14.81 -19.10
C ARG A 309 34.45 13.29 -19.00
N VAL A 310 33.33 12.58 -19.11
CA VAL A 310 33.27 11.14 -19.37
C VAL A 310 33.53 10.92 -20.87
N PRO A 311 34.42 10.00 -21.28
CA PRO A 311 34.64 9.69 -22.70
C PRO A 311 33.41 9.01 -23.33
N PRO A 312 33.14 9.19 -24.64
CA PRO A 312 32.02 8.55 -25.29
C PRO A 312 32.23 7.03 -25.33
N GLN A 313 31.27 6.29 -24.78
CA GLN A 313 31.21 4.83 -24.95
C GLN A 313 30.85 4.50 -26.40
N PRO A 314 31.38 3.39 -26.97
CA PRO A 314 31.02 2.95 -28.32
C PRO A 314 29.53 2.60 -28.40
N PRO A 315 28.90 2.71 -29.58
CA PRO A 315 27.49 2.40 -29.73
C PRO A 315 27.26 0.92 -29.42
N VAL A 316 26.56 0.65 -28.32
CA VAL A 316 26.01 -0.67 -28.03
C VAL A 316 25.04 -0.98 -29.16
N ALA A 317 25.33 -2.03 -29.93
CA ALA A 317 24.40 -2.55 -30.92
C ALA A 317 23.08 -2.87 -30.21
N GLN A 318 22.04 -2.08 -30.48
CA GLN A 318 20.68 -2.43 -30.10
C GLN A 318 20.33 -3.68 -30.89
N VAL A 319 20.47 -4.83 -30.24
CA VAL A 319 19.85 -6.07 -30.71
C VAL A 319 18.37 -5.79 -30.73
N SER A 320 17.77 -5.68 -31.93
CA SER A 320 16.33 -5.60 -32.07
C SER A 320 15.76 -6.93 -31.59
N ARG A 321 15.47 -7.03 -30.29
CA ARG A 321 14.55 -8.05 -29.81
C ARG A 321 13.25 -7.79 -30.56
N GLY A 322 12.79 -8.78 -31.32
CA GLY A 322 11.52 -8.73 -32.01
C GLY A 322 10.48 -8.12 -31.08
N SER A 323 9.80 -7.07 -31.54
CA SER A 323 8.78 -6.41 -30.75
C SER A 323 7.64 -7.40 -30.56
N ALA A 324 7.64 -8.09 -29.41
CA ALA A 324 6.46 -8.80 -28.96
C ALA A 324 5.31 -7.80 -28.92
N PRO A 325 4.09 -8.17 -29.36
CA PRO A 325 2.94 -7.27 -29.32
C PRO A 325 2.78 -6.73 -27.90
N ALA A 326 2.72 -5.40 -27.76
CA ALA A 326 2.47 -4.78 -26.48
C ALA A 326 0.97 -4.88 -26.19
N LEU A 327 0.62 -5.50 -25.07
CA LEU A 327 -0.74 -5.53 -24.57
C LEU A 327 -1.06 -4.26 -23.80
N SER A 328 -2.19 -3.65 -24.13
CA SER A 328 -2.74 -2.55 -23.35
C SER A 328 -4.18 -2.85 -22.96
N SER A 329 -4.55 -2.44 -21.75
CA SER A 329 -5.93 -2.43 -21.28
C SER A 329 -6.34 -0.99 -20.98
N SER A 330 -7.62 -0.76 -20.74
CA SER A 330 -8.12 0.52 -20.23
C SER A 330 -7.47 0.95 -18.90
N LEU A 331 -6.83 0.03 -18.17
CA LEU A 331 -6.07 0.29 -16.94
C LEU A 331 -4.55 0.41 -17.17
N GLY A 332 -4.10 0.50 -18.42
CA GLY A 332 -2.69 0.57 -18.79
C GLY A 332 -2.10 -0.74 -19.32
N PRO A 333 -0.78 -0.78 -19.56
CA PRO A 333 -0.12 -1.91 -20.24
C PRO A 333 -0.22 -3.20 -19.41
N VAL A 334 -0.71 -4.27 -20.04
CA VAL A 334 -0.83 -5.60 -19.43
C VAL A 334 0.49 -6.34 -19.59
N GLY A 335 0.99 -6.97 -18.54
CA GLY A 335 2.25 -7.72 -18.57
C GLY A 335 3.52 -6.86 -18.51
N ARG A 336 3.40 -5.53 -18.65
CA ARG A 336 4.39 -4.58 -18.13
C ARG A 336 3.89 -4.09 -16.79
N GLN A 337 4.12 -4.88 -15.75
CA GLN A 337 4.60 -4.22 -14.55
C GLN A 337 5.84 -3.49 -15.05
N ALA A 338 5.82 -2.15 -15.03
CA ALA A 338 7.05 -1.49 -14.64
C ALA A 338 7.40 -2.24 -13.36
N ALA A 339 8.39 -3.14 -13.44
CA ALA A 339 9.16 -3.44 -12.26
C ALA A 339 9.40 -2.05 -11.71
N ALA A 340 8.76 -1.70 -10.59
CA ALA A 340 9.29 -0.66 -9.76
C ALA A 340 10.74 -1.08 -9.72
N THR A 341 11.59 -0.32 -10.41
CA THR A 341 13.00 -0.61 -10.47
C THR A 341 13.35 -0.54 -9.01
N VAL A 342 13.39 -1.69 -8.35
CA VAL A 342 13.99 -1.83 -7.05
C VAL A 342 15.36 -1.25 -7.37
N PRO A 343 15.67 -0.02 -6.89
CA PRO A 343 16.92 0.61 -7.26
C PRO A 343 17.96 -0.46 -7.00
N GLU A 344 18.78 -0.81 -8.00
CA GLU A 344 19.75 -1.90 -7.86
C GLU A 344 20.54 -1.61 -6.59
N VAL A 345 20.18 -2.28 -5.49
CA VAL A 345 20.76 -1.97 -4.19
C VAL A 345 22.14 -2.57 -4.27
N GLY A 346 23.13 -1.69 -4.42
CA GLY A 346 24.51 -2.08 -4.50
C GLY A 346 24.86 -2.95 -3.32
N ARG A 347 25.77 -3.92 -3.50
CA ARG A 347 26.18 -4.87 -2.46
C ARG A 347 26.55 -4.20 -1.12
N ASN A 348 26.95 -2.92 -1.13
CA ASN A 348 27.34 -2.13 0.03
C ASN A 348 26.30 -1.09 0.51
N ASP A 349 25.16 -0.93 -0.17
CA ASP A 349 24.14 0.08 0.16
C ASP A 349 23.33 -0.33 1.41
N PRO A 350 22.66 0.62 2.08
CA PRO A 350 21.76 0.32 3.19
C PRO A 350 20.68 -0.68 2.78
N CYS A 351 20.48 -1.72 3.58
CA CYS A 351 19.50 -2.74 3.26
C CYS A 351 18.07 -2.17 3.40
N PRO A 352 17.19 -2.36 2.40
CA PRO A 352 15.86 -1.75 2.35
C PRO A 352 14.89 -2.26 3.44
N CYS A 353 15.25 -3.30 4.21
CA CYS A 353 14.47 -3.75 5.36
C CYS A 353 14.58 -2.85 6.60
N GLY A 354 15.30 -1.72 6.52
CA GLY A 354 15.45 -0.78 7.65
C GLY A 354 16.37 -1.27 8.77
N SER A 355 17.10 -2.38 8.58
CA SER A 355 17.96 -2.97 9.62
C SER A 355 19.23 -2.16 9.96
N GLY A 356 19.51 -1.07 9.24
CA GLY A 356 20.75 -0.30 9.36
C GLY A 356 22.02 -1.02 8.88
N LYS A 357 21.90 -2.25 8.37
CA LYS A 357 23.04 -3.05 7.85
C LYS A 357 23.21 -2.86 6.34
N LYS A 358 24.43 -3.03 5.83
CA LYS A 358 24.71 -3.09 4.38
C LYS A 358 24.02 -4.31 3.76
N TYR A 359 23.53 -4.19 2.52
CA TYR A 359 22.75 -5.22 1.82
C TYR A 359 23.41 -6.61 1.87
N LYS A 360 24.72 -6.72 1.59
CA LYS A 360 25.48 -7.99 1.68
C LYS A 360 25.53 -8.67 3.05
N LYS A 361 25.23 -7.94 4.13
CA LYS A 361 25.23 -8.46 5.51
C LYS A 361 23.80 -8.69 6.03
N CYS A 362 22.80 -8.60 5.16
CA CYS A 362 21.40 -8.82 5.47
C CYS A 362 20.76 -9.62 4.32
N HIS A 363 19.83 -9.05 3.56
CA HIS A 363 19.13 -9.75 2.47
C HIS A 363 20.01 -10.18 1.28
N GLY A 364 21.22 -9.64 1.16
CA GLY A 364 22.25 -10.07 0.21
C GLY A 364 23.26 -11.06 0.79
N ALA A 365 23.08 -11.55 2.03
CA ALA A 365 23.95 -12.57 2.61
C ALA A 365 23.58 -13.94 2.05
N GLY A 366 24.27 -14.34 0.97
CA GLY A 366 24.02 -15.60 0.27
C GLY A 366 23.89 -15.48 -1.26
N ARG A 367 23.98 -14.26 -1.80
CA ARG A 367 24.16 -14.00 -3.23
C ARG A 367 25.59 -13.63 -3.57
#